data_AF-A0A9X3IRJ6-F1
#
_entry.id   AF-A0A9X3IRJ6-F1
#
_cell.length_a   1.000
_cell.length_b   1.000
_cell.length_c   1.000
_cell.angle_alpha   90.00
_cell.angle_beta   90.00
_cell.angle_gamma   90.00
#
_symmetry.space_group_name_H-M   'P 1'
#
loop_
_entity.id
_entity.type
_entity.pdbx_description
1 polymer ?
#
loop_
_entity_poly.entity_id
_entity_poly.type
_entity_poly.pdbx_seq_one_letter_code
_entity_poly.pdbx_strand_id
1 'polypeptide(L)'
;MLEKCNSAKERWGGVHKMIDGWLNERQQLIVQFCNLTASRPLDPDAAPLAEQLQGFCQVMMDYCSAGHFEIYEQLVAEAREFDDGGVEYASAVVPKLDALTGKCVDFNDRYDGSCTLEQLGKLPADLSLLGEILEERFQLEDQLIERLHTIHRETVTD
;
A
#
# COMPACT_ATOMS: atom_id res chain seq x y z
N MET A 1 -10.95 -23.76 -28.10
CA MET A 1 -10.95 -23.21 -26.73
C MET A 1 -9.92 -23.97 -25.93
N LEU A 2 -8.69 -23.45 -25.83
CA LEU A 2 -7.64 -23.86 -24.88
C LEU A 2 -6.51 -22.83 -25.05
N GLU A 3 -6.73 -21.61 -24.57
CA GLU A 3 -5.64 -20.63 -24.42
C GLU A 3 -5.34 -20.50 -22.92
N LYS A 4 -4.58 -21.48 -22.41
CA LYS A 4 -3.94 -21.43 -21.10
C LYS A 4 -2.50 -21.90 -21.24
N CYS A 5 -1.76 -21.19 -22.08
CA CYS A 5 -0.31 -21.21 -22.04
C CYS A 5 0.15 -19.76 -21.94
N ASN A 6 -0.10 -19.12 -20.80
CA ASN A 6 0.68 -17.95 -20.44
C ASN A 6 2.03 -18.49 -20.02
N SER A 7 3.08 -18.19 -20.78
CA SER A 7 4.45 -18.52 -20.38
C SER A 7 4.75 -17.89 -19.01
N ALA A 8 5.65 -18.48 -18.22
CA ALA A 8 6.10 -17.90 -16.95
C ALA A 8 6.53 -16.43 -17.13
N LYS A 9 7.09 -16.10 -18.30
CA LYS A 9 7.47 -14.74 -18.72
C LYS A 9 6.30 -13.78 -18.91
N GLU A 10 5.20 -14.22 -19.51
CA GLU A 10 3.99 -13.40 -19.65
C GLU A 10 3.30 -13.18 -18.30
N ARG A 11 3.28 -14.20 -17.45
CA ARG A 11 2.74 -14.09 -16.08
C ARG A 11 3.57 -13.12 -15.24
N TRP A 12 4.88 -13.32 -15.18
CA TRP A 12 5.82 -12.44 -14.46
C TRP A 12 5.72 -10.99 -14.95
N GLY A 13 5.69 -10.77 -16.28
CA GLY A 13 5.51 -9.44 -16.85
C GLY A 13 4.16 -8.78 -16.53
N GLY A 14 3.11 -9.58 -16.30
CA GLY A 14 1.83 -9.11 -15.79
C GLY A 14 1.91 -8.66 -14.33
N VAL A 15 2.51 -9.50 -13.47
CA VAL A 15 2.73 -9.19 -12.05
C VAL A 15 3.61 -7.96 -11.88
N HIS A 16 4.68 -7.84 -12.67
CA HIS A 16 5.56 -6.68 -12.67
C HIS A 16 4.80 -5.37 -12.94
N LYS A 17 3.93 -5.35 -13.96
CA LYS A 17 3.10 -4.17 -14.27
C LYS A 17 2.10 -3.82 -13.17
N MET A 18 1.53 -4.82 -12.50
CA MET A 18 0.64 -4.59 -11.36
C MET A 18 1.41 -3.96 -10.19
N ILE A 19 2.61 -4.46 -9.91
CA ILE A 19 3.50 -3.88 -8.88
C ILE A 19 3.87 -2.43 -9.23
N ASP A 20 4.25 -2.15 -10.48
CA ASP A 20 4.55 -0.78 -10.92
C ASP A 20 3.36 0.17 -10.70
N GLY A 21 2.14 -0.27 -11.07
CA GLY A 21 0.92 0.50 -10.82
C GLY A 21 0.71 0.79 -9.34
N TRP A 22 0.86 -0.22 -8.50
CA TRP A 22 0.70 -0.11 -7.05
C TRP A 22 1.78 0.77 -6.39
N LEU A 23 3.03 0.73 -6.86
CA LEU A 23 4.08 1.65 -6.40
C LEU A 23 3.82 3.11 -6.81
N ASN A 24 3.16 3.34 -7.94
CA ASN A 24 2.69 4.68 -8.31
C ASN A 24 1.58 5.18 -7.37
N GLU A 25 0.67 4.30 -6.92
CA GLU A 25 -0.32 4.63 -5.90
C GLU A 25 0.34 4.95 -4.55
N ARG A 26 1.36 4.19 -4.15
CA ARG A 26 2.18 4.52 -2.97
C ARG A 26 2.77 5.92 -3.06
N GLN A 27 3.30 6.28 -4.23
CA GLN A 27 3.84 7.63 -4.43
C GLN A 27 2.78 8.70 -4.25
N GLN A 28 1.58 8.49 -4.80
CA GLN A 28 0.45 9.41 -4.63
C GLN A 28 0.06 9.54 -3.15
N LEU A 29 0.00 8.43 -2.42
CA LEU A 29 -0.26 8.40 -0.98
C LEU A 29 0.75 9.25 -0.19
N ILE A 30 2.05 9.06 -0.47
CA ILE A 30 3.12 9.83 0.18
C ILE A 30 2.99 11.33 -0.12
N VAL A 31 2.72 11.69 -1.37
CA VAL A 31 2.53 13.10 -1.76
C VAL A 31 1.36 13.72 -1.00
N GLN A 32 0.22 13.02 -0.92
CA GLN A 32 -0.93 13.54 -0.18
C GLN A 32 -0.67 13.64 1.32
N PHE A 33 0.02 12.66 1.92
CA PHE A 33 0.43 12.72 3.32
C PHE A 33 1.33 13.94 3.61
N CYS A 34 2.33 14.19 2.75
CA CYS A 34 3.21 15.35 2.86
C CYS A 34 2.43 16.66 2.71
N ASN A 35 1.49 16.75 1.77
CA ASN A 35 0.67 17.94 1.58
C ASN A 35 -0.22 18.20 2.81
N LEU A 36 -0.83 17.15 3.36
CA LEU A 36 -1.69 17.24 4.54
C LEU A 36 -0.91 17.70 5.78
N THR A 37 0.31 17.17 5.97
CA THR A 37 1.18 17.54 7.10
C THR A 37 1.83 18.92 6.94
N ALA A 38 2.05 19.39 5.71
CA ALA A 38 2.56 20.72 5.41
C ALA A 38 1.47 21.82 5.35
N SER A 39 0.20 21.42 5.34
CA SER A 39 -0.95 22.31 5.16
C SER A 39 -1.00 23.39 6.25
N ARG A 40 -1.18 24.65 5.83
CA ARG A 40 -1.30 25.79 6.76
C ARG A 40 -2.77 26.15 6.94
N PRO A 41 -3.29 26.23 8.18
CA PRO A 41 -4.72 26.45 8.45
C PRO A 41 -5.33 27.75 7.88
N LEU A 42 -4.50 28.69 7.41
CA LEU A 42 -4.91 30.02 6.95
C LEU A 42 -4.51 30.29 5.50
N ASP A 43 -4.15 29.27 4.73
CA ASP A 43 -3.86 29.42 3.31
C ASP A 43 -5.19 29.55 2.53
N PRO A 44 -5.49 30.73 1.94
CA PRO A 44 -6.75 30.96 1.24
C PRO A 44 -6.83 30.21 -0.10
N ASP A 45 -5.70 29.74 -0.64
CA ASP A 45 -5.65 29.00 -1.90
C ASP A 45 -5.66 27.48 -1.69
N ALA A 46 -5.57 27.02 -0.43
CA ALA A 46 -5.62 25.61 -0.07
C ALA A 46 -7.06 25.10 0.02
N ALA A 47 -7.30 23.86 -0.44
CA ALA A 47 -8.57 23.18 -0.21
C ALA A 47 -8.85 23.06 1.30
N PRO A 48 -10.12 23.04 1.73
CA PRO A 48 -10.47 22.83 3.13
C PRO A 48 -9.80 21.57 3.71
N LEU A 49 -9.32 21.64 4.96
CA LEU A 49 -8.64 20.51 5.61
C LEU A 49 -9.47 19.21 5.55
N ALA A 50 -10.79 19.31 5.68
CA ALA A 50 -11.70 18.17 5.58
C ALA A 50 -11.64 17.49 4.20
N GLU A 51 -11.58 18.27 3.11
CA GLU A 51 -11.47 17.73 1.75
C GLU A 51 -10.09 17.11 1.51
N GLN A 52 -9.03 17.75 2.02
CA GLN A 52 -7.67 17.19 1.94
C GLN A 52 -7.57 15.85 2.69
N LEU A 53 -8.14 15.79 3.90
CA LEU A 53 -8.16 14.59 4.72
C LEU A 53 -8.98 13.47 4.08
N GLN A 54 -10.15 13.78 3.52
CA GLN A 54 -10.97 12.82 2.80
C GLN A 54 -10.25 12.26 1.57
N GLY A 55 -9.61 13.12 0.77
CA GLY A 55 -8.83 12.69 -0.39
C GLY A 55 -7.67 11.78 0.01
N PHE A 56 -6.95 12.14 1.07
CA PHE A 56 -5.87 11.32 1.63
C PHE A 56 -6.37 9.95 2.09
N CYS A 57 -7.47 9.91 2.86
CA CYS A 57 -8.07 8.66 3.33
C CYS A 57 -8.50 7.76 2.17
N GLN A 58 -9.08 8.33 1.11
CA GLN A 58 -9.47 7.58 -0.09
C GLN A 58 -8.25 6.90 -0.74
N VAL A 59 -7.19 7.67 -1.02
CA VAL A 59 -5.97 7.12 -1.63
C VAL A 59 -5.30 6.08 -0.72
N MET A 60 -5.29 6.32 0.59
CA MET A 60 -4.75 5.36 1.57
C MET A 60 -5.53 4.04 1.54
N MET A 61 -6.85 4.11 1.54
CA MET A 61 -7.72 2.93 1.51
C MET A 61 -7.61 2.17 0.20
N ASP A 62 -7.56 2.87 -0.94
CA ASP A 62 -7.35 2.26 -2.25
C ASP A 62 -5.99 1.53 -2.29
N TYR A 63 -4.92 2.19 -1.86
CA TYR A 63 -3.58 1.62 -1.79
C TYR A 63 -3.48 0.39 -0.87
N CYS A 64 -4.12 0.46 0.31
CA CYS A 64 -4.14 -0.66 1.25
C CYS A 64 -4.93 -1.85 0.71
N SER A 65 -6.07 -1.58 0.08
CA SER A 65 -6.97 -2.59 -0.50
C SER A 65 -6.33 -3.30 -1.69
N ALA A 66 -5.69 -2.56 -2.61
CA ALA A 66 -4.96 -3.14 -3.73
C ALA A 66 -3.86 -4.11 -3.25
N GLY A 67 -3.11 -3.71 -2.21
CA GLY A 67 -2.12 -4.58 -1.57
C GLY A 67 -2.74 -5.88 -1.05
N HIS A 68 -3.74 -5.76 -0.18
CA HIS A 68 -4.32 -6.88 0.56
C HIS A 68 -5.14 -7.85 -0.31
N PHE A 69 -5.89 -7.34 -1.29
CA PHE A 69 -6.81 -8.16 -2.09
C PHE A 69 -6.27 -8.59 -3.45
N GLU A 70 -5.16 -8.04 -3.91
CA GLU A 70 -4.62 -8.36 -5.24
C GLU A 70 -3.12 -8.64 -5.20
N ILE A 71 -2.30 -7.66 -4.81
CA ILE A 71 -0.84 -7.74 -4.98
C ILE A 71 -0.21 -8.85 -4.14
N TYR A 72 -0.57 -8.97 -2.85
CA TYR A 72 0.02 -9.99 -1.98
C TYR A 72 -0.31 -11.42 -2.45
N GLU A 73 -1.52 -11.64 -2.98
CA GLU A 73 -1.89 -12.94 -3.54
C GLU A 73 -1.07 -13.28 -4.77
N GLN A 74 -0.84 -12.31 -5.67
CA GLN A 74 -0.02 -12.53 -6.86
C GLN A 74 1.44 -12.82 -6.51
N LEU A 75 2.02 -12.09 -5.56
CA LEU A 75 3.38 -12.34 -5.07
C LEU A 75 3.51 -13.74 -4.45
N VAL A 76 2.56 -14.14 -3.60
CA VAL A 76 2.56 -15.49 -3.00
C VAL A 76 2.39 -16.58 -4.05
N ALA A 77 1.55 -16.35 -5.06
CA ALA A 77 1.36 -17.28 -6.16
C ALA A 77 2.64 -17.45 -6.99
N GLU A 78 3.38 -16.36 -7.23
CA GLU A 78 4.68 -16.39 -7.92
C GLU A 78 5.71 -17.16 -7.09
N ALA A 79 5.85 -16.87 -5.78
CA ALA A 79 6.78 -17.60 -4.91
C ALA A 79 6.51 -19.12 -4.86
N ARG A 80 5.24 -19.55 -4.97
CA ARG A 80 4.89 -20.98 -5.05
C ARG A 80 5.37 -21.66 -6.34
N GLU A 81 5.55 -20.90 -7.43
CA GLU A 81 6.05 -21.46 -8.68
C GLU A 81 7.57 -21.73 -8.64
N PHE A 82 8.31 -20.96 -7.83
CA PHE A 82 9.77 -21.08 -7.70
C PHE A 82 10.23 -21.98 -6.54
N ASP A 83 9.39 -22.21 -5.52
CA ASP A 83 9.62 -23.12 -4.38
C ASP A 83 10.97 -22.90 -3.67
N ASP A 84 11.31 -21.62 -3.44
CA ASP A 84 12.61 -21.17 -2.94
C ASP A 84 12.59 -20.69 -1.47
N GLY A 85 11.48 -20.94 -0.76
CA GLY A 85 11.26 -20.45 0.60
C GLY A 85 10.53 -19.10 0.69
N GLY A 86 10.15 -18.49 -0.44
CA GLY A 86 9.39 -17.23 -0.48
C GLY A 86 7.99 -17.33 0.17
N VAL A 87 7.38 -18.52 0.14
CA VAL A 87 6.02 -18.76 0.68
C VAL A 87 6.01 -18.70 2.21
N GLU A 88 7.01 -19.28 2.87
CA GLU A 88 7.19 -19.23 4.32
C GLU A 88 7.42 -17.79 4.78
N TYR A 89 8.21 -17.04 4.02
CA TYR A 89 8.46 -15.63 4.30
C TYR A 89 7.16 -14.81 4.22
N ALA A 90 6.39 -14.95 3.13
CA ALA A 90 5.11 -14.26 2.99
C ALA A 90 4.11 -14.66 4.08
N SER A 91 4.08 -15.93 4.48
CA SER A 91 3.21 -16.41 5.57
C SER A 91 3.52 -15.73 6.92
N ALA A 92 4.75 -15.23 7.11
CA ALA A 92 5.15 -14.48 8.31
C ALA A 92 4.93 -12.96 8.18
N VAL A 93 4.97 -12.41 6.96
CA VAL A 93 4.89 -10.96 6.72
C VAL A 93 3.46 -10.48 6.43
N VAL A 94 2.67 -11.22 5.65
CA VAL A 94 1.30 -10.83 5.30
C VAL A 94 0.43 -10.57 6.54
N PRO A 95 0.44 -11.40 7.60
CA PRO A 95 -0.33 -11.10 8.81
C PRO A 95 0.07 -9.80 9.52
N LYS A 96 1.34 -9.37 9.39
CA LYS A 96 1.80 -8.08 9.93
C LYS A 96 1.25 -6.93 9.10
N LEU A 97 1.26 -7.07 7.78
CA LEU A 97 0.66 -6.10 6.87
C LEU A 97 -0.84 -5.96 7.12
N ASP A 98 -1.54 -7.06 7.39
CA ASP A 98 -2.96 -7.05 7.74
C ASP A 98 -3.23 -6.25 9.03
N ALA A 99 -2.37 -6.43 10.04
CA ALA A 99 -2.46 -5.66 11.28
C ALA A 99 -2.21 -4.15 11.04
N LEU A 100 -1.29 -3.79 10.14
CA LEU A 100 -1.06 -2.39 9.77
C LEU A 100 -2.23 -1.81 8.97
N THR A 101 -2.82 -2.58 8.06
CA THR A 101 -4.04 -2.21 7.33
C THR A 101 -5.18 -1.91 8.30
N GLY A 102 -5.35 -2.73 9.36
CA GLY A 102 -6.33 -2.45 10.42
C GLY A 102 -6.15 -1.08 11.05
N LYS A 103 -4.92 -0.65 11.32
CA LYS A 103 -4.64 0.69 11.86
C LYS A 103 -4.95 1.81 10.86
N CYS A 104 -4.74 1.58 9.55
CA CYS A 104 -5.14 2.52 8.51
C CYS A 104 -6.67 2.66 8.45
N VAL A 105 -7.41 1.55 8.59
CA VAL A 105 -8.88 1.55 8.67
C VAL A 105 -9.34 2.31 9.91
N ASP A 106 -8.75 2.06 11.08
CA ASP A 106 -9.09 2.78 12.31
C ASP A 106 -8.87 4.30 12.17
N PHE A 107 -7.79 4.71 11.48
CA PHE A 107 -7.55 6.11 11.16
C PHE A 107 -8.63 6.65 10.22
N ASN A 108 -8.92 5.95 9.11
CA ASN A 108 -9.97 6.33 8.17
C ASN A 108 -11.31 6.54 8.89
N ASP A 109 -11.76 5.56 9.67
CA ASP A 109 -13.05 5.59 10.35
C ASP A 109 -13.16 6.71 11.39
N ARG A 110 -12.03 7.10 12.01
CA ARG A 110 -12.00 8.24 12.94
C ARG A 110 -12.25 9.57 12.24
N TYR A 111 -11.83 9.69 10.98
CA TYR A 111 -11.81 10.93 10.22
C TYR A 111 -12.79 10.95 9.03
N ASP A 112 -13.49 9.85 8.77
CA ASP A 112 -14.54 9.75 7.78
C ASP A 112 -15.81 10.49 8.24
N GLY A 113 -16.25 11.47 7.45
CA GLY A 113 -17.42 12.30 7.73
C GLY A 113 -17.17 13.52 8.62
N SER A 114 -18.17 13.91 9.40
CA SER A 114 -18.13 15.16 10.18
C SER A 114 -17.27 15.01 11.44
N CYS A 115 -16.03 15.52 11.37
CA CYS A 115 -15.12 15.57 12.51
C CYS A 115 -15.51 16.66 13.52
N THR A 116 -15.51 16.33 14.81
CA THR A 116 -15.60 17.32 15.89
C THR A 116 -14.29 18.10 16.04
N LEU A 117 -14.35 19.31 16.62
CA LEU A 117 -13.14 20.09 16.94
C LEU A 117 -12.17 19.34 17.86
N GLU A 118 -12.68 18.49 18.76
CA GLU A 118 -11.83 17.67 19.62
C GLU A 118 -11.04 16.61 18.83
N GLN A 119 -11.69 15.95 17.86
CA GLN A 119 -11.02 15.00 16.95
C GLN A 119 -9.96 15.70 16.11
N LEU A 120 -10.29 16.87 15.53
CA LEU A 120 -9.34 17.66 14.75
C LEU A 120 -8.15 18.14 15.59
N GLY A 121 -8.34 18.38 16.89
CA GLY A 121 -7.24 18.70 17.82
C GLY A 121 -6.23 17.56 18.01
N LYS A 122 -6.63 16.30 17.76
CA LYS A 122 -5.77 15.11 17.85
C LYS A 122 -5.11 14.74 16.52
N LEU A 123 -5.59 15.32 15.41
CA LEU A 123 -5.11 15.02 14.06
C LEU A 123 -3.58 15.10 13.88
N PRO A 124 -2.85 16.11 14.42
CA PRO A 124 -1.40 16.14 14.26
C PRO A 124 -0.69 14.93 14.88
N ALA A 125 -1.14 14.48 16.05
CA ALA A 125 -0.57 13.32 16.72
C ALA A 125 -0.93 12.02 16.00
N ASP A 126 -2.18 11.91 15.55
CA ASP A 126 -2.65 10.74 14.79
C ASP A 126 -1.94 10.64 13.42
N LEU A 127 -1.68 11.76 12.74
CA LEU A 127 -0.90 11.80 11.50
C LEU A 127 0.55 11.37 11.72
N SER A 128 1.17 11.78 12.84
CA SER A 128 2.52 11.34 13.18
C SER A 128 2.57 9.81 13.35
N LEU A 129 1.62 9.26 14.10
CA LEU A 129 1.53 7.81 14.30
C LEU A 129 1.24 7.07 12.99
N LEU A 130 0.35 7.62 12.16
CA LEU A 130 0.06 7.06 10.84
C LEU A 130 1.30 7.05 9.93
N GLY A 131 2.14 8.09 10.00
CA GLY A 131 3.40 8.13 9.27
C GLY A 131 4.32 6.96 9.61
N GLU A 132 4.47 6.65 10.91
CA GLU A 132 5.26 5.50 11.38
C GLU A 132 4.68 4.16 10.89
N ILE A 133 3.34 4.02 10.93
CA ILE A 133 2.63 2.84 10.44
C ILE A 133 2.86 2.64 8.94
N LEU A 134 2.77 3.71 8.15
CA LEU A 134 2.99 3.67 6.71
C LEU A 134 4.45 3.35 6.37
N GLU A 135 5.41 3.92 7.11
CA GLU A 135 6.83 3.60 6.92
C GLU A 135 7.11 2.12 7.19
N GLU A 136 6.63 1.58 8.31
CA GLU A 136 6.76 0.15 8.64
C GLU A 136 6.12 -0.72 7.54
N ARG A 137 4.93 -0.32 7.07
CA ARG A 137 4.23 -1.00 5.97
C ARG A 137 5.09 -1.03 4.70
N PHE A 138 5.60 0.12 4.26
CA PHE A 138 6.40 0.20 3.03
C PHE A 138 7.65 -0.68 3.12
N GLN A 139 8.34 -0.69 4.27
CA GLN A 139 9.52 -1.52 4.46
C GLN A 139 9.21 -3.03 4.34
N LEU A 140 8.07 -3.48 4.88
CA LEU A 140 7.64 -4.88 4.76
C LEU A 140 7.25 -5.24 3.33
N GLU A 141 6.57 -4.32 2.63
CA GLU A 141 6.16 -4.50 1.24
C GLU A 141 7.35 -4.54 0.28
N ASP A 142 8.35 -3.69 0.50
CA ASP A 142 9.60 -3.70 -0.29
C ASP A 142 10.31 -5.05 -0.13
N GLN A 143 10.38 -5.57 1.09
CA GLN A 143 10.96 -6.89 1.34
C GLN A 143 10.15 -8.03 0.71
N LEU A 144 8.82 -7.90 0.62
CA LEU A 144 7.99 -8.87 -0.12
C LEU A 144 8.32 -8.83 -1.62
N ILE A 145 8.33 -7.65 -2.24
CA ILE A 145 8.63 -7.51 -3.68
C ILE A 145 10.05 -8.02 -4.00
N GLU A 146 11.03 -7.69 -3.15
CA GLU A 146 12.40 -8.11 -3.35
C GLU A 146 12.52 -9.65 -3.35
N ARG A 147 11.94 -10.30 -2.33
CA ARG A 147 12.12 -11.74 -2.09
C ARG A 147 11.19 -12.64 -2.89
N LEU A 148 10.04 -12.14 -3.35
CA LEU A 148 9.04 -12.96 -4.04
C LEU A 148 8.94 -12.69 -5.54
N HIS A 149 9.53 -11.60 -6.03
CA HIS A 149 9.40 -11.21 -7.44
C HIS A 149 10.74 -10.81 -8.07
N THR A 150 11.50 -9.95 -7.39
CA THR A 150 12.74 -9.39 -7.97
C THR A 150 13.84 -10.45 -8.11
N ILE A 151 13.92 -11.39 -7.16
CA ILE A 151 14.91 -12.47 -7.18
C ILE A 151 14.77 -13.41 -8.39
N HIS A 152 13.56 -13.54 -8.96
CA HIS A 152 13.29 -14.42 -10.10
C HIS A 152 13.50 -13.73 -11.46
N ARG A 153 13.84 -12.43 -11.46
CA ARG A 153 13.99 -11.64 -12.68
C ARG A 153 14.94 -12.29 -13.70
N GLU A 154 16.10 -12.75 -13.25
CA GLU A 154 17.11 -13.36 -14.13
C GLU A 154 16.64 -14.73 -14.65
N THR A 155 15.99 -15.53 -13.80
CA THR A 155 15.47 -16.87 -14.12
C THR A 155 14.35 -16.86 -15.16
N VAL A 156 13.57 -15.78 -15.24
CA VAL A 156 12.45 -15.64 -16.19
C VAL A 156 12.88 -14.96 -17.50
N THR A 157 14.01 -14.26 -17.52
CA THR A 157 14.51 -13.57 -18.71
C THR A 157 15.32 -14.44 -19.68
N ASP A 158 15.88 -15.55 -19.19
CA ASP A 158 16.60 -16.58 -19.98
C ASP A 158 15.64 -17.51 -20.75
#